data_AF-A0A7Y8MSW4-F1
#
_entry.id   AF-A0A7Y8MSW4-F1
#
_cell.length_a   1.000
_cell.length_b   1.000
_cell.length_c   1.000
_cell.angle_alpha   90.00
_cell.angle_beta   90.00
_cell.angle_gamma   90.00
#
_symmetry.space_group_name_H-M   'P 1'
#
loop_
_entity.id
_entity.type
_entity.pdbx_description
1 polymer ?
#
loop_
_entity_poly.entity_id
_entity_poly.type
_entity_poly.pdbx_seq_one_letter_code
_entity_poly.pdbx_strand_id
1 'polypeptide(L)'
;MFRAISSLMLMFVIAPLGAIYYVYGEIEPCRVLAKEYTYRDLREGSVLDMIGVDIEKLHRIETSQYSSSECAGKLVDAWVERLGGNGE
;
A
#
# COMPACT_ATOMS: atom_id res chain seq x y z
N MET A 1 -20.09 -0.24 -28.70
CA MET A 1 -20.32 -0.51 -27.26
C MET A 1 -19.21 -1.35 -26.63
N PHE A 2 -18.87 -2.55 -27.14
CA PHE A 2 -17.80 -3.39 -26.58
C PHE A 2 -16.44 -2.66 -26.37
N ARG A 3 -15.99 -1.86 -27.35
CA ARG A 3 -14.74 -1.09 -27.24
C ARG A 3 -14.72 -0.09 -26.08
N ALA A 4 -15.87 0.52 -25.77
CA ALA A 4 -15.98 1.47 -24.66
C ALA A 4 -15.95 0.75 -23.29
N ILE A 5 -16.61 -0.40 -23.19
CA ILE A 5 -16.64 -1.22 -21.97
C ILE A 5 -15.25 -1.80 -21.68
N SER A 6 -14.55 -2.31 -22.70
CA SER A 6 -13.18 -2.80 -22.56
C SER A 6 -12.20 -1.69 -22.17
N SER A 7 -12.34 -0.49 -22.75
CA SER A 7 -11.53 0.67 -22.38
C SER A 7 -11.78 1.11 -20.95
N LEU A 8 -13.03 1.07 -20.49
CA LEU A 8 -13.41 1.42 -19.13
C LEU A 8 -12.79 0.45 -18.11
N MET A 9 -12.90 -0.86 -18.35
CA MET A 9 -12.28 -1.91 -17.51
C MET A 9 -10.77 -1.75 -17.43
N LEU A 10 -10.10 -1.43 -18.55
CA LEU A 10 -8.67 -1.18 -18.57
C LEU A 10 -8.29 0.01 -17.69
N MET A 11 -9.08 1.09 -17.72
CA MET A 11 -8.86 2.27 -16.89
C MET A 11 -8.97 1.95 -15.39
N PHE A 12 -9.91 1.08 -15.01
CA PHE A 12 -10.07 0.64 -13.62
C PHE A 12 -8.88 -0.14 -13.07
N VAL A 13 -8.11 -0.82 -13.92
CA VAL A 13 -6.88 -1.52 -13.50
C VAL A 13 -5.67 -0.59 -13.55
N ILE A 14 -5.56 0.24 -14.58
CA ILE A 14 -4.41 1.12 -14.77
C ILE A 14 -4.39 2.27 -13.75
N ALA A 15 -5.55 2.85 -13.41
CA ALA A 15 -5.63 3.97 -12.47
C ALA A 15 -5.01 3.65 -11.08
N PRO A 16 -5.39 2.54 -10.39
CA PRO A 16 -4.79 2.21 -9.10
C PRO A 16 -3.31 1.83 -9.21
N LEU A 17 -2.91 1.11 -10.27
CA LEU A 17 -1.49 0.79 -10.49
C LEU A 17 -0.65 2.05 -10.76
N GLY A 18 -1.21 3.01 -11.49
CA GLY A 18 -0.58 4.31 -11.74
C GLY A 18 -0.45 5.14 -10.47
N ALA A 19 -1.48 5.14 -9.61
CA ALA A 19 -1.43 5.81 -8.32
C ALA A 19 -0.36 5.18 -7.39
N ILE A 20 -0.31 3.85 -7.33
CA ILE A 20 0.72 3.09 -6.60
C ILE A 20 2.12 3.48 -7.08
N TYR A 21 2.33 3.44 -8.39
CA TYR A 21 3.62 3.74 -8.96
C TYR A 21 4.04 5.19 -8.68
N TYR A 22 3.10 6.15 -8.78
CA TYR A 22 3.37 7.55 -8.51
C TYR A 22 3.75 7.82 -7.04
N VAL A 23 3.07 7.17 -6.09
CA VAL A 23 3.29 7.40 -4.64
C VAL A 23 4.52 6.65 -4.12
N TYR A 24 4.72 5.40 -4.53
CA TYR A 24 5.73 4.52 -3.93
C TYR A 24 6.94 4.25 -4.85
N GLY A 25 6.86 4.65 -6.13
CA GLY A 25 7.91 4.43 -7.14
C GLY A 25 7.99 2.99 -7.67
N GLU A 26 7.09 2.11 -7.23
CA GLU A 26 7.11 0.69 -7.57
C GLU A 26 5.73 0.07 -7.50
N ILE A 27 5.56 -1.09 -8.12
CA ILE A 27 4.29 -1.80 -8.25
C ILE A 27 4.32 -3.14 -7.48
N GLU A 28 5.44 -3.47 -6.82
CA GLU A 28 5.52 -4.70 -6.02
C GLU A 28 4.69 -4.57 -4.74
N PRO A 29 3.59 -5.33 -4.59
CA PRO A 29 2.60 -5.07 -3.55
C PRO A 29 3.17 -5.21 -2.14
N CYS A 30 4.09 -6.15 -1.91
CA CYS A 30 4.69 -6.35 -0.59
C CYS A 30 5.63 -5.22 -0.19
N ARG A 31 6.35 -4.64 -1.16
CA ARG A 31 7.26 -3.54 -0.88
C ARG A 31 6.52 -2.22 -0.67
N VAL A 32 5.47 -2.01 -1.46
CA VAL A 32 4.52 -0.90 -1.27
C VAL A 32 3.85 -1.00 0.12
N LEU A 33 3.42 -2.21 0.52
CA LEU A 33 2.84 -2.44 1.83
C LEU A 33 3.82 -2.13 2.97
N ALA A 34 5.09 -2.55 2.85
CA ALA A 34 6.11 -2.24 3.84
C ALA A 34 6.33 -0.73 4.00
N LYS A 35 6.35 0.01 2.89
CA LYS A 35 6.43 1.48 2.89
C LYS A 35 5.20 2.12 3.52
N GLU A 36 4.00 1.60 3.26
CA GLU A 36 2.77 2.16 3.86
C GLU A 36 2.75 1.96 5.38
N TYR A 37 3.16 0.80 5.88
CA TYR A 37 3.29 0.58 7.33
C TYR A 37 4.34 1.50 7.95
N THR A 38 5.50 1.64 7.29
CA THR A 38 6.53 2.60 7.72
C THR A 38 5.98 4.03 7.77
N TYR A 39 5.26 4.46 6.74
CA TYR A 39 4.65 5.78 6.69
C TYR A 39 3.62 5.99 7.81
N ARG A 40 2.82 4.96 8.10
CA ARG A 40 1.83 4.99 9.19
C ARG A 40 2.51 5.11 10.55
N ASP A 41 3.51 4.28 10.82
CA ASP A 41 4.26 4.29 12.08
C ASP A 41 4.99 5.63 12.29
N LEU A 42 5.60 6.19 11.24
CA LEU A 42 6.22 7.51 11.30
C LEU A 42 5.19 8.62 11.55
N ARG A 43 4.00 8.52 10.95
CA ARG A 43 2.91 9.49 11.15
C ARG A 43 2.33 9.43 12.56
N GLU A 44 2.25 8.24 13.15
CA GLU A 44 1.75 8.02 14.52
C GLU A 44 2.81 8.33 15.59
N GLY A 45 4.04 8.66 15.21
CA GLY A 45 5.11 9.00 16.15
C GLY A 45 5.69 7.75 16.82
N SER A 46 5.95 6.71 16.04
CA SER A 46 6.50 5.44 16.49
C SER A 46 7.76 5.60 17.35
N VAL A 47 7.75 4.95 18.52
CA VAL A 47 8.91 4.88 19.42
C VAL A 47 10.10 4.20 18.74
N LEU A 48 9.86 3.31 17.78
CA LEU A 48 10.92 2.60 17.03
C LEU A 48 11.78 3.58 16.20
N ASP A 49 11.18 4.61 15.60
CA ASP A 49 11.90 5.65 14.88
C ASP A 49 12.76 6.46 15.86
N MET A 50 12.19 6.78 17.02
CA MET A 50 12.84 7.56 18.06
C MET A 50 14.07 6.87 18.66
N ILE A 51 14.09 5.53 18.70
CA ILE A 51 15.25 4.73 19.14
C ILE A 51 16.19 4.34 17.99
N GLY A 52 15.98 4.88 16.78
CA GLY A 52 16.85 4.68 15.62
C GLY A 52 16.75 3.29 14.98
N VAL A 53 15.63 2.59 15.17
CA VAL A 53 15.39 1.32 14.48
C VAL A 53 14.91 1.60 13.06
N ASP A 54 15.49 0.88 12.09
CA ASP A 54 15.07 0.93 10.70
C ASP A 54 13.71 0.21 10.53
N ILE A 55 12.63 0.98 10.70
CA ILE A 55 11.23 0.50 10.64
C ILE A 55 10.93 -0.11 9.26
N GLU A 56 11.46 0.48 8.18
CA GLU A 56 11.25 -0.04 6.83
C GLU A 56 11.82 -1.45 6.69
N LYS A 57 13.03 -1.68 7.21
CA LYS A 57 13.63 -3.01 7.20
C LYS A 57 12.80 -4.03 7.99
N LEU A 58 12.20 -3.61 9.10
CA LEU A 58 11.33 -4.47 9.92
C LEU A 58 10.08 -4.89 9.14
N HIS A 59 9.36 -3.93 8.57
CA HIS A 59 8.17 -4.23 7.76
C HIS A 59 8.52 -4.96 6.47
N ARG A 60 9.71 -4.76 5.90
CA ARG A 60 10.15 -5.54 4.74
C ARG A 60 10.33 -7.02 5.08
N ILE A 61 10.82 -7.34 6.28
CA ILE A 61 10.90 -8.71 6.78
C ILE A 61 9.50 -9.26 7.02
N GLU A 62 8.63 -8.49 7.68
CA GLU A 62 7.25 -8.87 7.95
C GLU A 62 6.49 -9.19 6.65
N THR A 63 6.51 -8.27 5.69
CA THR A 63 5.82 -8.41 4.39
C THR A 63 6.44 -9.47 3.49
N SER A 64 7.72 -9.81 3.66
CA SER A 64 8.36 -10.90 2.89
C SER A 64 7.77 -12.28 3.20
N GLN A 65 7.05 -12.42 4.31
CA GLN A 65 6.37 -13.67 4.69
C GLN A 65 5.01 -13.84 4.01
N TYR A 66 4.50 -12.80 3.35
CA TYR A 66 3.20 -12.84 2.67
C TYR A 66 3.34 -13.15 1.17
N SER A 67 2.30 -13.75 0.62
CA SER A 67 2.14 -13.85 -0.83
C SER A 67 1.81 -12.48 -1.44
N SER A 68 2.10 -12.28 -2.73
CA SER A 68 1.81 -11.02 -3.41
C SER A 68 0.32 -10.64 -3.38
N SER A 69 -0.58 -11.63 -3.40
CA SER A 69 -2.03 -11.42 -3.26
C SER A 69 -2.42 -10.98 -1.85
N GLU A 70 -1.81 -11.54 -0.81
CA GLU A 70 -2.04 -11.11 0.57
C GLU A 70 -1.52 -9.70 0.81
N CYS A 71 -0.35 -9.36 0.25
CA CYS A 71 0.18 -8.00 0.32
C CYS A 71 -0.75 -6.99 -0.36
N ALA A 72 -1.28 -7.33 -1.54
CA ALA A 72 -2.21 -6.47 -2.25
C ALA A 72 -3.53 -6.30 -1.48
N GLY A 73 -4.07 -7.38 -0.90
CA GLY A 73 -5.27 -7.32 -0.05
C GLY A 73 -5.07 -6.41 1.16
N LYS A 74 -4.00 -6.64 1.93
CA LYS A 74 -3.66 -5.83 3.11
C LYS A 74 -3.39 -4.36 2.76
N LEU A 75 -2.82 -4.08 1.59
CA LEU A 75 -2.57 -2.71 1.12
C LEU A 75 -3.89 -2.00 0.82
N VAL A 76 -4.82 -2.68 0.17
CA VAL A 76 -6.17 -2.16 -0.09
C VAL A 76 -6.89 -1.91 1.23
N ASP A 77 -6.84 -2.85 2.18
CA ASP A 77 -7.46 -2.70 3.50
C ASP A 77 -6.91 -1.46 4.23
N ALA A 78 -5.59 -1.27 4.24
CA ALA A 78 -4.94 -0.11 4.86
C ALA A 78 -5.39 1.22 4.23
N TRP A 79 -5.59 1.27 2.92
CA TRP A 79 -6.12 2.48 2.28
C TRP A 79 -7.61 2.67 2.48
N VAL A 80 -8.40 1.60 2.49
CA VAL A 80 -9.83 1.67 2.79
C VAL A 80 -10.03 2.20 4.20
N GLU A 81 -9.23 1.76 5.17
CA GLU A 81 -9.21 2.30 6.53
C GLU A 81 -8.83 3.80 6.54
N ARG A 82 -7.78 4.17 5.79
CA ARG A 82 -7.33 5.57 5.65
C ARG A 82 -8.35 6.49 4.98
N LEU A 83 -9.11 6.00 4.00
CA LEU A 83 -10.13 6.75 3.25
C LEU A 83 -11.51 6.71 3.93
N GLY A 84 -11.80 5.64 4.65
CA GLY A 84 -13.06 5.37 5.33
C GLY A 84 -13.15 5.92 6.76
N GLY A 85 -12.13 6.65 7.24
CA GLY A 85 -12.09 7.28 8.55
C GLY A 85 -13.15 8.38 8.75
N ASN A 86 -14.41 7.98 8.92
CA ASN A 86 -15.42 8.72 9.66
C ASN A 86 -16.37 7.71 10.34
N GLY A 87 -16.04 7.35 11.58
CA GLY A 87 -16.80 6.35 12.34
C GLY A 87 -16.29 6.12 13.77
N GLU A 88 -15.68 7.12 14.41
CA GLU A 88 -15.71 7.27 15.87
C GLU A 88 -16.34 8.63 16.21
#